data_AF-A0A1G2REG6-F1
#
_entry.id   AF-A0A1G2REG6-F1
#
_cell.length_a   1.000
_cell.length_b   1.000
_cell.length_c   1.000
_cell.angle_alpha   90.00
_cell.angle_beta   90.00
_cell.angle_gamma   90.00
#
_symmetry.space_group_name_H-M   'P 1'
#
loop_
_entity.id
_entity.type
_entity.pdbx_description
1 polymer ?
#
loop_
_entity_poly.entity_id
_entity_poly.type
_entity_poly.pdbx_seq_one_letter_code
_entity_poly.pdbx_strand_id
1 'polypeptide(L)'
;MVDIIPRTPQSSSLLMKALMTASAAVFAAALGGFAILFFLDSKIQNKIEAAEVILAAEKTPEQIDMEEYVFAARARLQDFATVVQERSNMAPVFSFVEAVVHPDITFLVMSVDALRQSADMKGRARSFSALDEQFAVLKTREELLDFSLTQIQLGEDGTIEFQITMQFPGDFFQ
;
A
#
# COMPACT_ATOMS: atom_id res chain seq x y z
N MET A 1 -7.08 -28.29 93.70
CA MET A 1 -5.94 -27.45 93.28
C MET A 1 -5.66 -27.77 91.83
N VAL A 2 -5.95 -26.83 90.94
CA VAL A 2 -5.64 -26.97 89.50
C VAL A 2 -4.40 -26.11 89.28
N ASP A 3 -3.26 -26.77 89.05
CA ASP A 3 -2.00 -26.10 88.76
C ASP A 3 -2.10 -25.36 87.43
N ILE A 4 -1.88 -24.05 87.46
CA ILE A 4 -1.78 -23.20 86.29
C ILE A 4 -0.40 -23.41 85.69
N ILE A 5 -0.33 -24.12 84.57
CA ILE A 5 0.90 -24.26 83.78
C ILE A 5 1.25 -22.87 83.19
N PRO A 6 2.44 -22.31 83.48
CA PRO A 6 2.80 -21.01 82.93
C PRO A 6 3.07 -21.14 81.43
N ARG A 7 2.34 -20.37 80.60
CA ARG A 7 2.68 -20.22 79.17
C ARG A 7 4.02 -19.50 79.07
N THR A 8 5.03 -20.18 78.52
CA THR A 8 6.32 -19.58 78.22
C THR A 8 6.14 -18.43 77.21
N PRO A 9 6.84 -17.30 77.39
CA PRO A 9 6.77 -16.19 76.44
C PRO A 9 7.29 -16.70 75.09
N GLN A 10 6.41 -16.68 74.09
CA GLN A 10 6.71 -17.11 72.73
C GLN A 10 7.75 -16.15 72.14
N SER A 11 9.03 -16.51 72.30
CA SER A 11 10.16 -15.82 71.71
C SER A 11 9.95 -15.75 70.20
N SER A 12 9.59 -14.58 69.69
CA SER A 12 9.46 -14.33 68.26
C SER A 12 10.75 -14.79 67.57
N SER A 13 10.63 -15.78 66.68
CA SER A 13 11.76 -16.36 65.95
C SER A 13 12.58 -15.23 65.30
N LEU A 14 13.91 -15.30 65.43
CA LEU A 14 14.83 -14.31 64.85
C LEU A 14 14.59 -14.11 63.35
N LEU A 15 14.14 -15.17 62.65
CA LEU A 15 13.71 -15.13 61.25
C LEU A 15 12.52 -14.19 61.02
N MET A 16 11.55 -14.15 61.93
CA MET A 16 10.36 -13.31 61.77
C MET A 16 10.68 -11.82 61.97
N LYS A 17 11.59 -11.49 62.89
CA LYS A 17 12.11 -10.13 63.04
C LYS A 17 12.92 -9.70 61.80
N ALA A 18 13.79 -10.57 61.30
CA ALA A 18 14.59 -10.30 60.10
C ALA A 18 13.72 -10.12 58.84
N LEU A 19 12.65 -10.90 58.71
CA LEU A 19 11.70 -10.78 57.60
C LEU A 19 10.92 -9.46 57.67
N MET A 20 10.50 -9.02 58.86
CA MET A 20 9.81 -7.74 59.03
C MET A 20 10.71 -6.53 58.79
N THR A 21 11.98 -6.57 59.20
CA THR A 21 12.93 -5.49 58.89
C THR A 21 13.27 -5.46 57.40
N ALA A 22 13.43 -6.62 56.76
CA ALA A 22 13.64 -6.71 55.33
C ALA A 22 12.45 -6.17 54.53
N SER A 23 11.20 -6.52 54.89
CA SER A 23 10.01 -6.01 54.20
C SER A 23 9.83 -4.50 54.40
N ALA A 24 10.10 -3.98 55.60
CA ALA A 24 10.08 -2.54 55.86
C ALA A 24 11.15 -1.79 55.04
N ALA A 25 12.35 -2.36 54.91
CA ALA A 25 13.42 -1.78 54.10
C ALA A 25 13.06 -1.77 52.60
N VAL A 26 12.49 -2.86 52.08
CA VAL A 26 12.02 -2.93 50.68
C VAL A 26 10.90 -1.93 50.43
N PHE A 27 9.96 -1.78 51.37
CA PHE A 27 8.88 -0.80 51.26
C PHE A 27 9.40 0.65 51.26
N ALA A 28 10.35 0.97 52.13
CA ALA A 28 11.01 2.27 52.15
C ALA A 28 11.77 2.56 50.85
N ALA A 29 12.47 1.55 50.31
CA ALA A 29 13.16 1.65 49.03
C ALA A 29 12.19 1.87 47.86
N ALA A 30 11.03 1.20 47.86
CA ALA A 30 10.00 1.39 46.84
C ALA A 30 9.40 2.81 46.88
N LEU A 31 9.11 3.34 48.07
CA LEU A 31 8.63 4.72 48.23
C LEU A 31 9.67 5.74 47.78
N GLY A 32 10.94 5.55 48.17
CA GLY A 32 12.04 6.41 47.73
C GLY A 32 12.23 6.38 46.21
N GLY A 33 12.21 5.18 45.62
CA GLY A 33 12.28 5.00 44.17
C GLY A 33 11.13 5.68 43.44
N PHE A 34 9.90 5.51 43.93
CA PHE A 34 8.72 6.16 43.37
C PHE A 34 8.82 7.69 43.42
N ALA A 35 9.23 8.25 44.56
CA ALA A 35 9.38 9.70 44.70
C ALA A 35 10.44 10.26 43.73
N ILE A 36 11.59 9.59 43.59
CA ILE A 36 12.64 10.01 42.65
C ILE A 36 12.12 9.97 41.21
N LEU A 37 11.46 8.88 40.81
CA LEU A 37 10.89 8.75 39.45
C LEU A 37 9.84 9.84 39.19
N PHE A 38 8.98 10.13 40.16
CA PHE A 38 7.95 11.17 40.05
C PHE A 38 8.55 12.58 39.86
N PHE A 39 9.61 12.91 40.59
CA PHE A 39 10.31 14.19 40.42
C PHE A 39 11.05 14.29 39.09
N LEU A 40 11.64 13.19 38.61
CA LEU A 40 12.31 13.15 37.31
C LEU A 40 11.31 13.31 36.17
N ASP A 41 10.18 12.62 36.24
CA ASP A 41 9.12 12.70 35.25
C ASP A 41 8.56 14.14 35.17
N SER A 42 8.24 14.74 36.31
CA SER A 42 7.78 16.14 36.37
C SER A 42 8.79 17.12 35.76
N LYS A 43 10.10 16.91 35.97
CA LYS A 43 11.15 17.77 35.41
C LYS A 43 11.30 17.58 33.90
N ILE A 44 11.08 16.38 33.39
CA ILE A 44 11.12 16.09 31.95
C ILE A 44 9.90 16.71 31.27
N GLN A 45 8.70 16.55 31.84
CA GLN A 45 7.48 17.16 31.29
C GLN A 45 7.59 18.68 31.20
N ASN A 46 8.05 19.35 32.27
CA ASN A 46 8.24 20.80 32.26
C ASN A 46 9.27 21.28 31.22
N LYS A 47 10.26 20.46 30.89
CA LYS A 47 11.26 20.78 29.85
C LYS A 47 10.68 20.60 28.44
N ILE A 48 9.82 19.60 28.24
CA ILE A 48 9.11 19.37 26.98
C ILE A 48 8.16 20.55 26.73
N GLU A 49 7.35 20.91 27.72
CA GLU A 49 6.41 22.03 27.63
C GLU A 49 7.14 23.36 27.34
N ALA A 50 8.27 23.62 28.02
CA ALA A 50 9.09 24.79 27.74
C ALA A 50 9.69 24.79 26.33
N ALA A 51 10.10 23.62 25.82
CA ALA A 51 10.63 23.49 24.46
C ALA A 51 9.53 23.69 23.40
N GLU A 52 8.33 23.18 23.64
CA GLU A 52 7.16 23.37 22.78
C GLU A 52 6.75 24.86 22.72
N VAL A 53 6.78 25.57 23.84
CA VAL A 53 6.50 27.02 23.89
C VAL A 53 7.54 27.81 23.08
N ILE A 54 8.82 27.45 23.16
CA ILE A 54 9.89 28.11 22.38
C ILE A 54 9.72 27.82 20.88
N LEU A 55 9.41 26.57 20.51
CA LEU A 55 9.15 26.17 19.13
C LEU A 55 7.90 26.87 18.55
N ALA A 56 6.85 27.03 19.36
CA ALA A 56 5.65 27.77 18.97
C ALA A 56 5.89 29.29 18.90
N ALA A 57 6.83 29.83 19.69
CA ALA A 57 7.20 31.24 19.65
C ALA A 57 8.12 31.61 18.47
N GLU A 58 8.94 30.67 17.98
CA GLU A 58 9.82 30.90 16.83
C GLU A 58 9.10 30.77 15.48
N LYS A 59 8.07 29.92 15.39
CA LYS A 59 7.30 29.75 14.16
C LYS A 59 6.24 30.84 14.04
N THR A 60 6.47 31.80 13.15
CA THR A 60 5.42 32.76 12.76
C THR A 60 4.26 32.01 12.08
N PRO A 61 3.00 32.47 12.20
CA PRO A 61 1.87 31.85 11.49
C PRO A 61 2.12 31.70 9.98
N GLU A 62 2.79 32.68 9.38
CA GLU A 62 3.20 32.67 7.97
C GLU A 62 4.18 31.53 7.63
N GLN A 63 5.08 31.18 8.55
CA GLN A 63 6.01 30.06 8.35
C GLN A 63 5.31 28.71 8.50
N ILE A 64 4.32 28.60 9.38
CA ILE A 64 3.51 27.38 9.54
C ILE A 64 2.68 27.14 8.28
N ASP A 65 2.02 28.18 7.77
CA ASP A 65 1.23 28.11 6.53
C ASP A 65 2.12 27.74 5.32
N MET A 66 3.33 28.30 5.26
CA MET A 66 4.30 27.99 4.21
C MET A 66 4.84 26.56 4.31
N GLU A 67 5.13 26.09 5.52
CA GLU A 67 5.57 24.72 5.79
C GLU A 67 4.48 23.71 5.39
N GLU A 68 3.22 23.97 5.76
CA GLU A 68 2.07 23.16 5.36
C GLU A 68 1.89 23.15 3.84
N TYR A 69 2.00 24.31 3.19
CA TYR A 69 1.93 24.40 1.73
C TYR A 69 3.01 23.57 1.03
N VAL A 70 4.27 23.64 1.51
CA VAL A 70 5.38 22.87 0.96
C VAL A 70 5.16 21.38 1.14
N PHE A 71 4.69 20.95 2.32
CA PHE A 71 4.39 19.52 2.56
C PHE A 71 3.23 19.03 1.70
N ALA A 72 2.17 19.82 1.54
CA ALA A 72 1.06 19.49 0.65
C ALA A 72 1.51 19.40 -0.81
N ALA A 73 2.35 20.33 -1.28
CA ALA A 73 2.91 20.29 -2.63
C ALA A 73 3.79 19.06 -2.85
N ARG A 74 4.64 18.71 -1.86
CA ARG A 74 5.47 17.50 -1.90
C ARG A 74 4.62 16.23 -2.00
N ALA A 75 3.56 16.12 -1.18
CA ALA A 75 2.65 14.98 -1.21
C ALA A 75 2.03 14.81 -2.60
N ARG A 76 1.51 15.90 -3.18
CA ARG A 76 0.95 15.89 -4.55
C ARG A 76 1.96 15.46 -5.62
N LEU A 77 3.21 15.93 -5.51
CA LEU A 77 4.28 15.54 -6.44
C LEU A 77 4.63 14.06 -6.30
N GLN A 78 4.60 13.52 -5.08
CA GLN A 78 4.86 12.11 -4.83
C GLN A 78 3.73 11.23 -5.38
N ASP A 79 2.47 11.62 -5.16
CA ASP A 79 1.31 10.93 -5.73
C ASP A 79 1.38 10.93 -7.26
N PHE A 80 1.73 12.07 -7.86
CA PHE A 80 1.91 12.18 -9.31
C PHE A 80 3.06 11.29 -9.81
N ALA A 81 4.19 11.25 -9.08
CA ALA A 81 5.32 10.40 -9.43
C ALA A 81 4.92 8.91 -9.41
N THR A 82 4.12 8.48 -8.43
CA THR A 82 3.57 7.12 -8.38
C THR A 82 2.70 6.82 -9.59
N VAL A 83 1.74 7.71 -9.92
CA VAL A 83 0.89 7.53 -11.11
C VAL A 83 1.71 7.45 -12.40
N VAL A 84 2.76 8.25 -12.52
CA VAL A 84 3.63 8.24 -13.71
C VAL A 84 4.50 6.98 -13.77
N GLN A 85 4.91 6.42 -12.65
CA GLN A 85 5.67 5.17 -12.61
C GLN A 85 4.80 3.94 -12.84
N GLU A 86 3.57 3.94 -12.34
CA GLU A 86 2.64 2.82 -12.45
C GLU A 86 1.84 2.83 -13.77
N ARG A 87 1.94 3.90 -14.57
CA ARG A 87 1.27 3.93 -15.88
C ARG A 87 1.88 2.86 -16.80
N SER A 88 1.04 1.98 -17.31
CA SER A 88 1.48 1.01 -18.31
C SER A 88 1.70 1.67 -19.66
N ASN A 89 2.73 1.23 -20.38
CA ASN A 89 3.05 1.73 -21.70
C ASN A 89 2.11 1.09 -22.74
N MET A 90 1.15 1.85 -23.26
CA MET A 90 0.20 1.37 -24.27
C MET A 90 0.73 1.52 -25.71
N ALA A 91 1.83 2.26 -25.93
CA ALA A 91 2.38 2.52 -27.25
C ALA A 91 2.75 1.24 -28.05
N PRO A 92 3.26 0.15 -27.41
CA PRO A 92 3.52 -1.10 -28.09
C PRO A 92 2.27 -1.73 -28.75
N VAL A 93 1.09 -1.62 -28.13
CA VAL A 93 -0.17 -2.13 -28.73
C VAL A 93 -0.49 -1.40 -30.02
N PHE A 94 -0.40 -0.07 -30.03
CA PHE A 94 -0.66 0.71 -31.25
C PHE A 94 0.34 0.35 -32.35
N SER A 95 1.62 0.24 -32.00
CA SER A 95 2.68 -0.16 -32.94
C SER A 95 2.44 -1.55 -33.51
N PHE A 96 2.01 -2.49 -32.67
CA PHE A 96 1.65 -3.85 -33.08
C PHE A 96 0.47 -3.83 -34.06
N VAL A 97 -0.63 -3.16 -33.70
CA VAL A 97 -1.83 -3.08 -34.53
C VAL A 97 -1.52 -2.45 -35.88
N GLU A 98 -0.76 -1.36 -35.92
CA GLU A 98 -0.33 -0.71 -37.17
C GLU A 98 0.47 -1.65 -38.09
N ALA A 99 1.27 -2.55 -37.52
CA ALA A 99 2.10 -3.49 -38.28
C ALA A 99 1.33 -4.72 -38.80
N VAL A 100 0.20 -5.08 -38.16
CA VAL A 100 -0.48 -6.37 -38.42
C VAL A 100 -1.87 -6.24 -39.00
N VAL A 101 -2.47 -5.05 -39.03
CA VAL A 101 -3.82 -4.84 -39.57
C VAL A 101 -3.86 -5.09 -41.08
N HIS A 102 -4.79 -5.95 -41.49
CA HIS A 102 -5.10 -6.19 -42.89
C HIS A 102 -5.78 -4.95 -43.51
N PRO A 103 -5.45 -4.54 -44.76
CA PRO A 103 -6.01 -3.33 -45.39
C PRO A 103 -7.54 -3.31 -45.51
N ASP A 104 -8.17 -4.48 -45.58
CA ASP A 104 -9.63 -4.65 -45.65
C ASP A 104 -10.31 -4.83 -44.28
N ILE A 105 -9.57 -4.59 -43.19
CA ILE A 105 -10.07 -4.61 -41.82
C ILE A 105 -9.98 -3.22 -41.20
N THR A 106 -10.98 -2.86 -40.43
CA THR A 106 -11.01 -1.63 -39.66
C THR A 106 -11.43 -1.92 -38.24
N PHE A 107 -10.56 -1.61 -37.28
CA PHE A 107 -10.89 -1.64 -35.87
C PHE A 107 -11.60 -0.34 -35.47
N LEU A 108 -12.75 -0.49 -34.81
CA LEU A 108 -13.61 0.62 -34.40
C LEU A 108 -13.47 0.95 -32.91
N VAL A 109 -13.23 -0.08 -32.11
CA VAL A 109 -13.07 0.05 -30.66
C VAL A 109 -11.89 -0.81 -30.24
N MET A 110 -11.04 -0.26 -29.37
CA MET A 110 -9.96 -0.97 -28.71
C MET A 110 -10.01 -0.67 -27.22
N SER A 111 -9.95 -1.72 -26.41
CA SER A 111 -9.86 -1.67 -24.96
C SER A 111 -8.62 -2.46 -24.54
N VAL A 112 -7.72 -1.80 -23.82
CA VAL A 112 -6.44 -2.40 -23.39
C VAL A 112 -6.44 -2.50 -21.88
N ASP A 113 -6.15 -3.69 -21.37
CA ASP A 113 -5.93 -3.95 -19.95
C ASP A 113 -4.49 -4.46 -19.76
N ALA A 114 -3.61 -3.54 -19.36
CA ALA A 114 -2.20 -3.85 -19.17
C ALA A 114 -1.93 -4.71 -17.92
N LEU A 115 -2.84 -4.71 -16.93
CA LEU A 115 -2.73 -5.60 -15.77
C LEU A 115 -3.00 -7.05 -16.17
N ARG A 116 -3.96 -7.26 -17.07
CA ARG A 116 -4.30 -8.58 -17.64
C ARG A 116 -3.48 -8.93 -18.87
N GLN A 117 -2.63 -8.02 -19.35
CA GLN A 117 -1.84 -8.18 -20.56
C GLN A 117 -2.71 -8.53 -21.78
N SER A 118 -3.86 -7.88 -21.89
CA SER A 118 -4.86 -8.22 -22.91
C SER A 118 -5.37 -6.98 -23.65
N ALA A 119 -5.70 -7.16 -24.93
CA ALA A 119 -6.43 -6.16 -25.71
C ALA A 119 -7.67 -6.78 -26.35
N ASP A 120 -8.81 -6.13 -26.12
CA ASP A 120 -10.09 -6.43 -26.75
C ASP A 120 -10.37 -5.41 -27.85
N MET A 121 -10.57 -5.88 -29.07
CA MET A 121 -10.84 -5.02 -30.21
C MET A 121 -12.11 -5.46 -30.93
N LYS A 122 -12.92 -4.48 -31.33
CA LYS A 122 -14.10 -4.69 -32.19
C LYS A 122 -13.82 -4.06 -33.53
N GLY A 123 -14.10 -4.79 -34.60
CA GLY A 123 -13.80 -4.35 -35.95
C GLY A 123 -14.81 -4.80 -36.99
N ARG A 124 -14.60 -4.31 -38.21
CA ARG A 124 -15.33 -4.69 -39.41
C ARG A 124 -14.35 -5.17 -40.47
N ALA A 125 -14.69 -6.25 -41.15
CA ALA A 125 -13.97 -6.78 -42.29
C ALA A 125 -14.85 -6.72 -43.55
N ARG A 126 -14.26 -6.44 -44.72
CA ARG A 126 -15.02 -6.42 -45.98
C ARG A 126 -15.51 -7.80 -46.42
N SER A 127 -14.84 -8.87 -46.00
CA SER A 127 -15.18 -10.25 -46.37
C SER A 127 -14.63 -11.27 -45.38
N PHE A 128 -15.15 -12.50 -45.41
CA PHE A 128 -14.65 -13.59 -44.55
C PHE A 128 -13.21 -13.96 -44.91
N SER A 129 -12.81 -13.78 -46.18
CA SER A 129 -11.43 -13.99 -46.64
C SER A 129 -10.48 -13.02 -45.94
N ALA A 130 -10.82 -11.73 -45.90
CA ALA A 130 -9.99 -10.73 -45.22
C ALA A 130 -9.83 -11.03 -43.73
N LEU A 131 -10.88 -11.56 -43.09
CA LEU A 131 -10.84 -11.97 -41.68
C LEU A 131 -9.96 -13.21 -41.46
N ASP A 132 -10.02 -14.18 -42.38
CA ASP A 132 -9.17 -15.39 -42.34
C ASP A 132 -7.69 -15.03 -42.55
N GLU A 133 -7.40 -14.13 -43.49
CA GLU A 133 -6.05 -13.63 -43.73
C GLU A 133 -5.49 -12.89 -42.50
N GLN A 134 -6.29 -12.04 -41.86
CA GLN A 134 -5.90 -11.41 -40.59
C GLN A 134 -5.61 -12.44 -39.50
N PHE A 135 -6.45 -13.48 -39.38
CA PHE A 135 -6.27 -14.55 -38.42
C PHE A 135 -4.97 -15.33 -38.68
N ALA A 136 -4.64 -15.58 -39.96
CA ALA A 136 -3.38 -16.19 -40.35
C ALA A 136 -2.17 -15.30 -40.02
N VAL A 137 -2.27 -13.98 -40.23
CA VAL A 137 -1.21 -13.03 -39.86
C VAL A 137 -0.98 -13.02 -38.35
N LEU A 138 -2.02 -13.06 -37.52
CA LEU A 138 -1.88 -13.03 -36.06
C LEU A 138 -1.28 -14.33 -35.51
N LYS A 139 -1.58 -15.48 -36.13
CA LYS A 139 -1.00 -16.79 -35.74
C LYS A 139 0.52 -16.87 -35.90
N THR A 140 1.11 -16.05 -36.75
CA THR A 140 2.57 -16.08 -37.01
C THR A 140 3.34 -15.06 -36.17
N ARG A 141 2.65 -14.29 -35.31
CA ARG A 141 3.27 -13.29 -34.46
C ARG A 141 3.76 -13.88 -33.15
N GLU A 142 5.05 -13.68 -32.88
CA GLU A 142 5.68 -14.09 -31.62
C GLU A 142 5.31 -13.14 -30.47
N GLU A 143 4.84 -11.94 -30.79
CA GLU A 143 4.40 -10.92 -29.85
C GLU A 143 3.06 -11.27 -29.16
N LEU A 144 2.34 -12.29 -29.65
CA LEU A 144 1.09 -12.78 -29.08
C LEU A 144 1.29 -14.14 -28.41
N LEU A 145 0.79 -14.28 -27.18
CA LEU A 145 0.70 -15.58 -26.52
C LEU A 145 -0.47 -16.40 -27.06
N ASP A 146 -1.61 -15.75 -27.20
CA ASP A 146 -2.83 -16.36 -27.71
C ASP A 146 -3.79 -15.26 -28.21
N PHE A 147 -4.76 -15.66 -29.02
CA PHE A 147 -5.85 -14.79 -29.39
C PHE A 147 -7.11 -15.56 -29.74
N SER A 148 -8.26 -14.93 -29.53
CA SER A 148 -9.57 -15.53 -29.80
C SER A 148 -10.44 -14.58 -30.60
N LEU A 149 -11.16 -15.15 -31.57
CA LEU A 149 -12.12 -14.44 -32.40
C LEU A 149 -13.53 -14.84 -31.94
N THR A 150 -14.34 -13.85 -31.61
CA THR A 150 -15.71 -14.01 -31.11
C THR A 150 -16.66 -13.05 -31.83
N GLN A 151 -17.96 -13.27 -31.65
CA GLN A 151 -19.02 -12.38 -32.16
C GLN A 151 -18.92 -12.06 -33.67
N ILE A 152 -18.66 -13.08 -34.48
CA ILE A 152 -18.63 -12.93 -35.95
C ILE A 152 -20.07 -12.88 -36.47
N GLN A 153 -20.45 -11.76 -37.06
CA GLN A 153 -21.79 -11.56 -37.61
C GLN A 153 -21.77 -10.71 -38.87
N LEU A 154 -22.76 -10.90 -39.74
CA LEU A 154 -22.94 -10.07 -40.93
C LEU A 154 -23.64 -8.76 -40.53
N GLY A 155 -22.99 -7.63 -40.78
CA GLY A 155 -23.54 -6.29 -40.59
C GLY A 155 -24.55 -5.90 -41.68
N GLU A 156 -25.33 -4.86 -41.39
CA GLU A 156 -26.39 -4.37 -42.29
C GLU A 156 -25.86 -3.84 -43.63
N ASP A 157 -24.60 -3.42 -43.67
CA ASP A 157 -23.87 -2.93 -44.84
C ASP A 157 -23.19 -4.05 -45.65
N GLY A 158 -23.38 -5.30 -45.26
CA GLY A 158 -22.73 -6.46 -45.87
C GLY A 158 -21.27 -6.66 -45.43
N THR A 159 -20.77 -5.85 -44.49
CA THR A 159 -19.48 -6.10 -43.83
C THR A 159 -19.63 -7.15 -42.73
N ILE A 160 -18.51 -7.70 -42.28
CA ILE A 160 -18.49 -8.67 -41.18
C ILE A 160 -18.02 -7.95 -39.93
N GLU A 161 -18.87 -7.89 -38.93
CA GLU A 161 -18.51 -7.41 -37.61
C GLU A 161 -17.90 -8.56 -36.81
N PHE A 162 -16.83 -8.26 -36.07
CA PHE A 162 -16.15 -9.25 -35.25
C PHE A 162 -15.55 -8.61 -34.00
N GLN A 163 -15.31 -9.43 -32.98
CA GLN A 163 -14.53 -9.07 -31.80
C GLN A 163 -13.33 -10.00 -31.68
N ILE A 164 -12.16 -9.43 -31.45
CA ILE A 164 -10.93 -10.18 -31.19
C ILE A 164 -10.40 -9.83 -29.81
N THR A 165 -9.99 -10.84 -29.07
CA THR A 165 -9.29 -10.72 -27.79
C THR A 165 -7.89 -11.26 -27.97
N MET A 166 -6.88 -10.45 -27.69
CA MET A 166 -5.46 -10.78 -27.83
C MET A 166 -4.79 -10.80 -26.45
N GLN A 167 -3.91 -11.77 -26.22
CA GLN A 167 -3.13 -11.93 -25.00
C GLN A 167 -1.64 -11.74 -25.31
N PHE A 168 -0.97 -10.93 -24.50
CA PHE A 168 0.41 -10.53 -24.70
C PHE A 168 1.32 -11.08 -23.58
N PRO A 169 2.64 -11.21 -23.84
CA PRO A 169 3.63 -11.53 -22.83
C PRO A 169 3.75 -10.51 -21.68
N GLY A 170 4.39 -10.96 -20.60
CA GLY A 170 4.52 -10.23 -19.34
C GLY A 170 5.21 -8.87 -19.41
N ASP A 171 6.09 -8.74 -20.38
CA ASP A 171 7.00 -7.63 -20.64
C ASP A 171 6.49 -6.69 -21.74
N PHE A 172 5.39 -7.02 -22.41
CA PHE A 172 4.89 -6.25 -23.56
C PHE A 172 4.47 -4.82 -23.22
N PHE A 173 3.98 -4.59 -22.00
CA PHE A 173 3.45 -3.30 -21.52
C PHE A 173 4.41 -2.51 -20.60
N GLN A 174 5.63 -3.02 -20.41
CA GLN A 174 6.64 -2.43 -19.52
C GLN A 174 7.38 -1.25 -20.16
#